data_AF-U6RGW3-F1
#
_entry.id   AF-U6RGW3-F1
#
_cell.length_a   1.000
_cell.length_b   1.000
_cell.length_c   1.000
_cell.angle_alpha   90.00
_cell.angle_beta   90.00
_cell.angle_gamma   90.00
#
_symmetry.space_group_name_H-M   'P 1'
#
loop_
_entity.id
_entity.type
_entity.pdbx_description
1 polymer ?
#
loop_
_entity_poly.entity_id
_entity_poly.type
_entity_poly.pdbx_seq_one_letter_code
_entity_poly.pdbx_strand_id
1 'polypeptide(L)'
;MRNLSNINKFLQSNNVNPSINWGVLSYKVGDPVLFNESNRFAPLVYNNLKGKILQIEEEEDCIYFTIEVYTVLNELDVIGFDLELKESVTDETSVIRFKVGRGGDGNDDNDNVENVVPFQVAYAISIHKAQGLEYESVKVVITSEIEEMVSHNIFYTAITRAKSKLKIYWSPETEKRILENMKVQFNDKDYQLFKAKYKEALLKS
;
A
#
# COMPACT_ATOMS: atom_id res chain seq x y z
N MET A 1 -10.27 4.89 -7.92
CA MET A 1 -9.86 3.46 -7.99
C MET A 1 -9.46 2.99 -9.38
N ARG A 2 -10.22 3.30 -10.46
CA ARG A 2 -9.86 2.89 -11.84
C ARG A 2 -8.43 3.24 -12.26
N ASN A 3 -7.98 4.46 -11.95
CA ASN A 3 -6.64 4.91 -12.36
C ASN A 3 -5.50 4.14 -11.69
N LEU A 4 -5.61 3.78 -10.40
CA LEU A 4 -4.55 3.06 -9.68
C LEU A 4 -4.40 1.62 -10.19
N SER A 5 -5.51 0.91 -10.41
CA SER A 5 -5.48 -0.43 -10.98
C SER A 5 -4.88 -0.43 -12.39
N ASN A 6 -5.23 0.57 -13.21
CA ASN A 6 -4.67 0.73 -14.55
C ASN A 6 -3.16 1.03 -14.52
N ILE A 7 -2.70 1.89 -13.60
CA ILE A 7 -1.26 2.17 -13.41
C ILE A 7 -0.52 0.91 -12.99
N ASN A 8 -1.05 0.15 -12.03
CA ASN A 8 -0.43 -1.11 -11.60
C ASN A 8 -0.35 -2.12 -12.74
N LYS A 9 -1.43 -2.30 -13.51
CA LYS A 9 -1.42 -3.15 -14.71
C LYS A 9 -0.39 -2.69 -15.75
N PHE A 10 -0.32 -1.38 -16.01
CA PHE A 10 0.65 -0.81 -16.93
C PHE A 10 2.10 -1.04 -16.44
N LEU A 11 2.38 -0.78 -15.17
CA LEU A 11 3.72 -0.99 -14.62
C LEU A 11 4.11 -2.47 -14.56
N GLN A 12 3.17 -3.36 -14.21
CA GLN A 12 3.32 -4.81 -14.24
C GLN A 12 3.56 -5.36 -15.66
N SER A 13 3.17 -4.63 -16.71
CA SER A 13 3.46 -5.04 -18.09
C SER A 13 4.96 -5.04 -18.40
N ASN A 14 5.76 -4.23 -17.68
CA ASN A 14 7.22 -4.23 -17.78
C ASN A 14 7.87 -5.43 -17.07
N ASN A 15 7.13 -6.15 -16.22
CA ASN A 15 7.60 -7.39 -15.62
C ASN A 15 7.54 -8.50 -16.68
N VAL A 16 8.71 -8.96 -17.12
CA VAL A 16 8.88 -9.96 -18.19
C VAL A 16 8.50 -11.38 -17.76
N ASN A 17 8.32 -11.61 -16.45
CA ASN A 17 7.95 -12.92 -15.93
C ASN A 17 6.55 -13.34 -16.39
N PRO A 18 6.30 -14.65 -16.54
CA PRO A 18 5.00 -15.17 -16.94
C PRO A 18 3.93 -14.79 -15.91
N SER A 19 2.74 -14.49 -16.41
CA SER A 19 1.57 -14.13 -15.62
C SER A 19 0.76 -15.35 -15.25
N ILE A 20 0.40 -15.45 -13.96
CA ILE A 20 -0.50 -16.46 -13.42
C ILE A 20 -1.79 -15.76 -13.02
N ASN A 21 -2.93 -16.26 -13.49
CA ASN A 21 -4.23 -15.65 -13.23
C ASN A 21 -4.90 -16.38 -12.07
N TRP A 22 -5.37 -15.63 -11.09
CA TRP A 22 -6.13 -16.17 -9.96
C TRP A 22 -7.39 -15.33 -9.76
N GLY A 23 -8.54 -15.89 -10.15
CA GLY A 23 -9.79 -15.15 -10.27
C GLY A 23 -9.69 -14.04 -11.33
N VAL A 24 -9.98 -12.79 -10.92
CA VAL A 24 -9.92 -11.61 -11.80
C VAL A 24 -8.56 -10.89 -11.76
N LEU A 25 -7.62 -11.38 -10.96
CA LEU A 25 -6.31 -10.77 -10.74
C LEU A 25 -5.21 -11.60 -11.39
N SER A 26 -4.13 -10.91 -11.77
CA SER A 26 -2.95 -11.50 -12.40
C SER A 26 -1.70 -11.20 -11.56
N TYR A 27 -0.89 -12.22 -11.30
CA TYR A 27 0.33 -12.15 -10.51
C TYR A 27 1.52 -12.64 -11.33
N LYS A 28 2.68 -12.03 -11.09
CA LYS A 28 3.95 -12.43 -11.68
C LYS A 28 5.02 -12.51 -10.60
N VAL A 29 5.97 -13.42 -10.80
CA VAL A 29 7.20 -13.42 -10.00
C VAL A 29 7.89 -12.06 -10.14
N GLY A 30 8.36 -11.52 -9.03
CA GLY A 30 8.98 -10.20 -8.93
C GLY A 30 8.01 -9.04 -8.73
N ASP A 31 6.69 -9.27 -8.72
CA ASP A 31 5.74 -8.21 -8.43
C ASP A 31 5.95 -7.67 -7.00
N PRO A 32 6.04 -6.34 -6.82
CA PRO A 32 5.96 -5.73 -5.50
C PRO A 32 4.53 -5.85 -4.99
N VAL A 33 4.37 -6.20 -3.71
CA VAL A 33 3.07 -6.38 -3.08
C VAL A 33 2.96 -5.59 -1.79
N LEU A 34 1.73 -5.28 -1.44
CA LEU A 34 1.37 -4.63 -0.19
C LEU A 34 0.29 -5.48 0.48
N PHE A 35 0.55 -5.93 1.71
CA PHE A 35 -0.43 -6.70 2.47
C PHE A 35 -1.61 -5.82 2.87
N ASN A 36 -2.79 -6.40 2.78
CA ASN A 36 -4.03 -5.76 3.21
C ASN A 36 -4.27 -6.06 4.70
N GLU A 37 -5.21 -5.33 5.29
CA GLU A 37 -5.70 -5.66 6.63
C GLU A 37 -6.41 -7.02 6.58
N SER A 38 -5.83 -8.00 7.27
CA SER A 38 -6.34 -9.36 7.36
C SER A 38 -6.01 -9.95 8.72
N ASN A 39 -6.96 -10.65 9.31
CA ASN A 39 -6.74 -11.37 10.57
C ASN A 39 -5.98 -12.68 10.35
N ARG A 40 -5.80 -13.13 9.11
CA ARG A 40 -5.21 -14.44 8.77
C ARG A 40 -3.83 -14.66 9.38
N PHE A 41 -3.03 -13.60 9.37
CA PHE A 41 -1.61 -13.63 9.75
C PHE A 41 -1.31 -12.59 10.83
N ALA A 42 -2.34 -12.03 11.47
CA ALA A 42 -2.16 -11.05 12.52
C ALA A 42 -1.63 -11.72 13.80
N PRO A 43 -0.62 -11.14 14.49
CA PRO A 43 -0.05 -9.82 14.27
C PRO A 43 1.21 -9.79 13.37
N LEU A 44 1.68 -10.95 12.89
CA LEU A 44 2.96 -11.09 12.17
C LEU A 44 3.00 -10.28 10.87
N VAL A 45 1.94 -10.38 10.08
CA VAL A 45 1.79 -9.67 8.81
C VAL A 45 0.70 -8.63 9.02
N TYR A 46 1.12 -7.37 9.10
CA TYR A 46 0.24 -6.24 9.34
C TYR A 46 -0.12 -5.50 8.04
N ASN A 47 -1.17 -4.69 8.12
CA ASN A 47 -1.63 -3.88 6.99
C ASN A 47 -0.52 -2.95 6.48
N ASN A 48 -0.38 -2.87 5.16
CA ASN A 48 0.68 -2.16 4.47
C ASN A 48 2.11 -2.69 4.68
N LEU A 49 2.27 -3.91 5.21
CA LEU A 49 3.56 -4.60 5.13
C LEU A 49 3.94 -4.77 3.65
N LYS A 50 5.19 -4.42 3.34
CA LYS A 50 5.73 -4.50 1.98
C LYS A 50 6.31 -5.88 1.74
N GLY A 51 6.16 -6.35 0.52
CA GLY A 51 6.87 -7.54 0.09
C GLY A 51 7.07 -7.62 -1.42
N LYS A 52 7.67 -8.72 -1.84
CA LYS A 52 7.94 -9.04 -3.24
C LYS A 52 7.69 -10.52 -3.47
N ILE A 53 6.95 -10.85 -4.53
CA ILE A 53 6.72 -12.24 -4.90
C ILE A 53 8.02 -12.85 -5.41
N LEU A 54 8.51 -13.89 -4.74
CA LEU A 54 9.69 -14.65 -5.16
C LEU A 54 9.31 -15.84 -6.02
N GLN A 55 8.21 -16.51 -5.70
CA GLN A 55 7.75 -17.71 -6.41
C GLN A 55 6.23 -17.84 -6.33
N ILE A 56 5.65 -18.42 -7.37
CA ILE A 56 4.23 -18.74 -7.48
C ILE A 56 4.13 -20.16 -8.02
N GLU A 57 3.35 -21.00 -7.34
CA GLU A 57 3.04 -22.37 -7.79
C GLU A 57 1.51 -22.52 -7.84
N GLU A 58 0.96 -22.71 -9.04
CA GLU A 58 -0.48 -23.00 -9.22
C GLU A 58 -0.69 -24.52 -9.24
N GLU A 59 -1.61 -24.98 -8.39
CA GLU A 59 -2.15 -26.35 -8.38
C GLU A 59 -3.64 -26.30 -8.76
N GLU A 60 -4.27 -27.48 -8.88
CA GLU A 60 -5.65 -27.62 -9.37
C GLU A 60 -6.67 -26.80 -8.55
N ASP A 61 -6.57 -26.85 -7.22
CA ASP A 61 -7.49 -26.19 -6.28
C ASP A 61 -6.86 -25.07 -5.45
N CYS A 62 -5.59 -24.76 -5.65
CA CYS A 62 -4.90 -23.74 -4.85
C CYS A 62 -3.71 -23.10 -5.55
N ILE A 63 -3.22 -22.01 -4.98
CA ILE A 63 -2.02 -21.31 -5.40
C ILE A 63 -1.13 -21.07 -4.19
N TYR A 64 0.16 -21.36 -4.31
CA TYR A 64 1.15 -21.02 -3.29
C TYR A 64 1.87 -19.73 -3.70
N PHE A 65 2.01 -18.83 -2.74
CA PHE A 65 2.84 -17.64 -2.88
C PHE A 65 4.03 -17.75 -1.92
N THR A 66 5.23 -17.62 -2.46
CA THR A 66 6.44 -17.37 -1.66
C THR A 66 6.80 -15.90 -1.80
N ILE A 67 6.77 -15.17 -0.69
CA ILE A 67 6.90 -13.72 -0.64
C ILE A 67 8.04 -13.35 0.30
N GLU A 68 8.96 -12.52 -0.18
CA GLU A 68 9.88 -11.79 0.66
C GLU A 68 9.13 -10.65 1.33
N VAL A 69 9.07 -10.62 2.66
CA VAL A 69 8.49 -9.54 3.45
C VAL A 69 9.59 -8.69 4.09
N TYR A 70 9.37 -7.38 4.15
CA TYR A 70 10.37 -6.43 4.66
C TYR A 70 10.23 -6.24 6.17
N THR A 71 10.28 -7.37 6.88
CA THR A 71 10.30 -7.49 8.34
C THR A 71 11.03 -8.77 8.68
N VAL A 72 11.60 -8.84 9.89
CA VAL A 72 12.25 -10.04 10.41
C VAL A 72 11.24 -10.85 11.21
N LEU A 73 11.09 -12.13 10.86
CA LEU A 73 10.26 -13.11 11.55
C LEU A 73 11.13 -14.28 11.99
N ASN A 74 10.89 -14.82 13.18
CA ASN A 74 11.57 -16.03 13.67
C ASN A 74 10.69 -17.26 13.51
N GLU A 75 11.29 -18.45 13.50
CA GLU A 75 10.53 -19.71 13.43
C GLU A 75 9.48 -19.84 14.53
N LEU A 76 9.78 -19.37 15.74
CA LEU A 76 8.84 -19.36 16.87
C LEU A 76 7.63 -18.45 16.65
N ASP A 77 7.80 -17.38 15.89
CA ASP A 77 6.72 -16.41 15.63
C ASP A 77 5.66 -17.01 14.71
N VAL A 78 6.06 -17.89 13.80
CA VAL A 78 5.18 -18.48 12.76
C VAL A 78 4.43 -19.72 13.27
N ILE A 79 4.79 -20.26 14.44
CA ILE A 79 4.11 -21.43 15.02
C ILE A 79 2.63 -21.12 15.25
N GLY A 80 1.76 -21.94 14.67
CA GLY A 80 0.31 -21.80 14.78
C GLY A 80 -0.34 -20.91 13.71
N PHE A 81 0.45 -20.37 12.78
CA PHE A 81 -0.05 -19.69 11.59
C PHE A 81 0.00 -20.61 10.37
N ASP A 82 -0.92 -20.40 9.42
CA ASP A 82 -0.90 -21.05 8.11
C ASP A 82 0.15 -20.38 7.18
N LEU A 83 1.40 -20.42 7.64
CA LEU A 83 2.58 -19.80 7.04
C LEU A 83 3.79 -20.72 7.24
N GLU A 84 4.61 -20.87 6.20
CA GLU A 84 5.92 -21.51 6.27
C GLU A 84 7.00 -20.43 6.19
N LEU A 85 7.94 -20.41 7.15
CA LEU A 85 9.14 -19.59 7.03
C LEU A 85 10.18 -20.33 6.19
N LYS A 86 10.79 -19.65 5.21
CA LYS A 86 11.89 -20.14 4.38
C LYS A 86 13.18 -19.39 4.71
N GLU A 87 14.29 -19.85 4.14
CA GLU A 87 15.57 -19.16 4.24
C GLU A 87 15.44 -17.71 3.76
N SER A 88 15.90 -16.78 4.60
CA SER A 88 15.78 -15.34 4.31
C SER A 88 16.78 -14.93 3.24
N VAL A 89 16.39 -13.97 2.41
CA VAL A 89 17.28 -13.43 1.36
C VAL A 89 18.32 -12.48 1.96
N THR A 90 17.93 -11.73 3.00
CA THR A 90 18.78 -10.77 3.70
C THR A 90 18.49 -10.78 5.20
N ASP A 91 19.39 -10.21 6.01
CA ASP A 91 19.21 -10.09 7.47
C ASP A 91 18.08 -9.13 7.87
N GLU A 92 17.55 -8.34 6.93
CA GLU A 92 16.49 -7.34 7.15
C GLU A 92 15.11 -7.81 6.64
N THR A 93 15.06 -8.96 5.97
CA THR A 93 13.86 -9.51 5.35
C THR A 93 13.58 -10.93 5.82
N SER A 94 12.37 -11.40 5.58
CA SER A 94 11.99 -12.79 5.83
C SER A 94 11.23 -13.33 4.64
N VAL A 95 11.35 -14.63 4.38
CA VAL A 95 10.62 -15.27 3.29
C VAL A 95 9.52 -16.12 3.87
N ILE A 96 8.28 -15.79 3.54
CA ILE A 96 7.09 -16.52 3.95
C ILE A 96 6.47 -17.22 2.75
N ARG A 97 5.95 -18.43 2.96
CA ARG A 97 5.15 -19.17 1.98
C ARG A 97 3.79 -19.51 2.58
N PHE A 98 2.72 -19.26 1.82
CA PHE A 98 1.36 -19.62 2.21
C PHE A 98 0.53 -20.03 1.01
N LYS A 99 -0.54 -20.78 1.30
CA LYS A 99 -1.51 -21.29 0.32
C LYS A 99 -2.70 -20.34 0.18
N VAL A 100 -3.30 -20.26 -1.00
CA VAL A 100 -4.62 -19.65 -1.18
C VAL A 100 -5.50 -20.62 -1.94
N GLY A 101 -6.66 -20.98 -1.38
CA GLY A 101 -7.59 -21.91 -2.01
C GLY A 101 -8.43 -21.25 -3.10
N ARG A 102 -8.88 -22.04 -4.08
CA ARG A 102 -9.76 -21.60 -5.16
C ARG A 102 -11.18 -21.57 -4.60
N GLY A 103 -11.77 -20.38 -4.48
CA GLY A 103 -13.14 -20.26 -3.97
C GLY A 103 -14.11 -21.02 -4.88
N GLY A 104 -14.78 -22.04 -4.35
CA GLY A 104 -15.81 -22.79 -5.08
C GLY A 104 -17.15 -22.03 -5.10
N ASP A 105 -17.91 -22.16 -6.18
CA ASP A 105 -19.26 -21.59 -6.38
C ASP A 105 -20.35 -22.26 -5.49
N GLY A 106 -20.03 -22.56 -4.23
CA GLY A 106 -20.88 -23.33 -3.33
C GLY A 106 -21.21 -22.56 -2.07
N ASN A 107 -22.28 -21.75 -2.14
CA ASN A 107 -23.31 -21.43 -1.13
C ASN A 107 -23.07 -21.68 0.38
N ASP A 108 -21.86 -21.51 0.89
CA ASP A 108 -21.53 -21.53 2.32
C ASP A 108 -21.09 -20.11 2.71
N ASP A 109 -21.97 -19.41 3.42
CA ASP A 109 -21.79 -18.06 3.97
C ASP A 109 -20.77 -18.04 5.12
N ASN A 110 -19.62 -18.70 4.94
CA ASN A 110 -18.51 -18.64 5.88
C ASN A 110 -17.27 -18.15 5.14
N ASP A 111 -16.89 -16.91 5.43
CA ASP A 111 -15.72 -16.18 4.94
C ASP A 111 -14.43 -16.97 5.20
N ASN A 112 -14.14 -17.99 4.38
CA ASN A 112 -12.90 -18.74 4.47
C ASN A 112 -11.73 -17.83 4.07
N VAL A 113 -11.12 -17.21 5.08
CA VAL A 113 -9.98 -16.28 4.94
C VAL A 113 -8.80 -16.92 4.18
N GLU A 114 -8.73 -18.25 4.18
CA GLU A 114 -7.75 -19.05 3.43
C GLU A 114 -7.90 -18.95 1.90
N ASN A 115 -9.09 -18.63 1.39
CA ASN A 115 -9.35 -18.46 -0.05
C ASN A 115 -9.10 -17.02 -0.54
N VAL A 116 -8.83 -16.09 0.39
CA VAL A 116 -8.62 -14.69 0.07
C VAL A 116 -7.12 -14.41 -0.03
N VAL A 117 -6.71 -13.81 -1.16
CA VAL A 117 -5.34 -13.33 -1.33
C VAL A 117 -5.13 -12.13 -0.37
N PRO A 118 -4.21 -12.22 0.61
CA PRO A 118 -4.09 -11.23 1.69
C PRO A 118 -3.27 -9.99 1.30
N PHE A 119 -2.95 -9.82 0.02
CA PHE A 119 -2.15 -8.72 -0.50
C PHE A 119 -2.66 -8.24 -1.85
N GLN A 120 -2.11 -7.12 -2.31
CA GLN A 120 -2.34 -6.58 -3.66
C GLN A 120 -1.01 -6.21 -4.32
N VAL A 121 -0.95 -6.29 -5.65
CA VAL A 121 0.18 -5.78 -6.44
C VAL A 121 0.27 -4.26 -6.26
N ALA A 122 1.47 -3.76 -5.99
CA ALA A 122 1.71 -2.42 -5.45
C ALA A 122 2.88 -1.69 -6.14
N TYR A 123 2.91 -1.68 -7.47
CA TYR A 123 3.84 -0.83 -8.23
C TYR A 123 3.60 0.66 -7.99
N ALA A 124 2.34 1.03 -7.77
CA ALA A 124 1.87 2.32 -7.34
C ALA A 124 0.80 2.14 -6.26
N ILE A 125 0.76 3.08 -5.32
CA ILE A 125 -0.25 3.16 -4.25
C ILE A 125 -0.87 4.55 -4.20
N SER A 126 -2.09 4.65 -3.69
CA SER A 126 -2.71 5.94 -3.43
C SER A 126 -2.04 6.63 -2.24
N ILE A 127 -2.06 7.96 -2.22
CA ILE A 127 -1.52 8.77 -1.11
C ILE A 127 -2.19 8.39 0.22
N HIS A 128 -3.49 8.08 0.20
CA HIS A 128 -4.23 7.62 1.37
C HIS A 128 -3.70 6.29 1.93
N LYS A 129 -3.35 5.30 1.09
CA LYS A 129 -2.74 4.04 1.54
C LYS A 129 -1.28 4.20 2.00
N ALA A 130 -0.60 5.26 1.60
CA ALA A 130 0.75 5.58 2.06
C ALA A 130 0.77 6.25 3.45
N GLN A 131 -0.38 6.42 4.12
CA GLN A 131 -0.44 7.12 5.40
C GLN A 131 0.34 6.37 6.49
N GLY A 132 1.17 7.10 7.24
CA GLY A 132 2.09 6.55 8.24
C GLY A 132 3.39 5.95 7.68
N LEU A 133 3.54 5.83 6.35
CA LEU A 133 4.76 5.32 5.72
C LEU A 133 5.61 6.46 5.14
N GLU A 134 6.92 6.39 5.28
CA GLU A 134 7.86 7.30 4.60
C GLU A 134 8.75 6.50 3.65
N TYR A 135 9.20 7.14 2.57
CA TYR A 135 9.99 6.52 1.52
C TYR A 135 11.21 7.38 1.19
N GLU A 136 12.34 6.74 0.91
CA GLU A 136 13.58 7.43 0.53
C GLU A 136 13.38 8.29 -0.73
N SER A 137 12.62 7.76 -1.68
CA SER A 137 12.30 8.40 -2.95
C SER A 137 10.82 8.21 -3.29
N VAL A 138 10.11 9.30 -3.60
CA VAL A 138 8.70 9.29 -4.00
C VAL A 138 8.55 9.89 -5.39
N LYS A 139 7.80 9.20 -6.24
CA LYS A 139 7.34 9.70 -7.55
C LYS A 139 5.84 9.93 -7.47
N VAL A 140 5.41 11.18 -7.59
CA VAL A 140 3.99 11.55 -7.58
C VAL A 140 3.54 11.75 -9.02
N VAL A 141 2.45 11.09 -9.41
CA VAL A 141 1.84 11.28 -10.72
C VAL A 141 0.46 11.89 -10.52
N ILE A 142 0.23 13.06 -11.11
CA ILE A 142 -1.06 13.74 -11.08
C ILE A 142 -1.54 13.92 -12.50
N THR A 143 -2.69 13.33 -12.81
CA THR A 143 -3.34 13.45 -14.11
C THR A 143 -4.46 14.49 -14.03
N SER A 144 -4.81 15.08 -15.18
CA SER A 144 -5.92 16.03 -15.29
C SER A 144 -7.26 15.46 -14.82
N GLU A 145 -7.45 14.14 -14.85
CA GLU A 145 -8.67 13.49 -14.35
C GLU A 145 -8.81 13.51 -12.83
N ILE A 146 -7.70 13.60 -12.09
CA ILE A 146 -7.70 13.54 -10.62
C ILE A 146 -7.27 14.86 -9.99
N GLU A 147 -6.87 15.86 -10.78
CA GLU A 147 -6.33 17.12 -10.29
C GLU A 147 -7.31 17.88 -9.38
N GLU A 148 -8.62 17.82 -9.66
CA GLU A 148 -9.66 18.44 -8.83
C GLU A 148 -9.80 17.78 -7.45
N MET A 149 -9.38 16.51 -7.33
CA MET A 149 -9.36 15.78 -6.05
C MET A 149 -8.10 16.09 -5.24
N VAL A 150 -7.09 16.74 -5.83
CA VAL A 150 -5.84 17.07 -5.14
C VAL A 150 -6.03 18.34 -4.32
N SER A 151 -6.41 18.16 -3.06
CA SER A 151 -6.42 19.24 -2.07
C SER A 151 -5.00 19.59 -1.58
N HIS A 152 -4.86 20.75 -0.96
CA HIS A 152 -3.61 21.17 -0.32
C HIS A 152 -3.07 20.10 0.64
N ASN A 153 -3.94 19.48 1.45
CA ASN A 153 -3.54 18.46 2.41
C ASN A 153 -3.06 17.18 1.74
N ILE A 154 -3.70 16.75 0.65
CA ILE A 154 -3.28 15.55 -0.10
C ILE A 154 -1.93 15.79 -0.77
N PHE A 155 -1.75 16.96 -1.37
CA PHE A 155 -0.50 17.33 -2.02
C PHE A 155 0.64 17.49 -1.01
N TYR A 156 0.40 18.19 0.10
CA TYR A 156 1.35 18.32 1.19
C TYR A 156 1.74 16.95 1.75
N THR A 157 0.75 16.07 1.98
CA THR A 157 1.01 14.70 2.42
C THR A 157 1.90 13.98 1.41
N ALA A 158 1.63 14.07 0.10
CA ALA A 158 2.46 13.42 -0.91
C ALA A 158 3.92 13.90 -0.90
N ILE A 159 4.15 15.20 -0.66
CA ILE A 159 5.49 15.79 -0.50
C ILE A 159 6.17 15.21 0.74
N THR A 160 5.50 15.25 1.91
CA THR A 160 6.11 14.83 3.18
C THR A 160 6.35 13.31 3.27
N ARG A 161 5.82 12.51 2.34
CA ARG A 161 6.17 11.07 2.24
C ARG A 161 7.61 10.84 1.76
N ALA A 162 8.23 11.82 1.09
CA ALA A 162 9.60 11.73 0.59
C ALA A 162 10.61 12.16 1.67
N LYS A 163 11.52 11.27 2.05
CA LYS A 163 12.63 11.60 2.97
C LYS A 163 13.73 12.41 2.29
N SER A 164 14.08 12.05 1.06
CA SER A 164 15.28 12.56 0.38
C SER A 164 14.98 13.04 -1.04
N LYS A 165 14.24 12.25 -1.83
CA LYS A 165 13.98 12.56 -3.25
C LYS A 165 12.49 12.60 -3.55
N LEU A 166 12.04 13.69 -4.16
CA LEU A 166 10.69 13.85 -4.67
C LEU A 166 10.74 14.19 -6.16
N LYS A 167 9.96 13.48 -6.97
CA LYS A 167 9.72 13.85 -8.37
C LYS A 167 8.23 13.84 -8.67
N ILE A 168 7.74 14.94 -9.25
CA ILE A 168 6.33 15.09 -9.60
C ILE A 168 6.18 15.06 -11.11
N TYR A 169 5.18 14.34 -11.59
CA TYR A 169 4.82 14.18 -12.99
C TYR A 169 3.38 14.68 -13.18
N TRP A 170 3.22 15.76 -13.93
CA TRP A 170 1.95 16.39 -14.28
C TRP A 170 2.09 17.12 -15.61
N SER A 171 0.97 17.54 -16.22
CA SER A 171 1.01 18.47 -17.36
C SER A 171 1.20 19.91 -16.88
N PRO A 172 1.69 20.84 -17.73
CA PRO A 172 1.78 22.26 -17.38
C PRO A 172 0.44 22.88 -16.93
N GLU A 173 -0.67 22.42 -17.52
CA GLU A 173 -2.02 22.85 -17.16
C GLU A 173 -2.42 22.34 -15.77
N THR A 174 -2.10 21.08 -15.47
CA THR A 174 -2.35 20.46 -14.16
C THR A 174 -1.54 21.15 -13.06
N GLU A 175 -0.26 21.43 -13.33
CA GLU A 175 0.62 22.18 -12.45
C GLU A 175 0.00 23.53 -12.08
N LYS A 176 -0.38 24.30 -13.10
CA LYS A 176 -0.98 25.63 -12.92
C LYS A 176 -2.24 25.56 -12.07
N ARG A 177 -3.15 24.63 -12.36
CA ARG A 177 -4.41 24.45 -11.60
C ARG A 177 -4.14 24.11 -10.14
N ILE A 178 -3.21 23.19 -9.86
CA ILE A 178 -2.89 22.78 -8.49
C ILE A 178 -2.26 23.93 -7.72
N LEU A 179 -1.31 24.66 -8.33
CA LEU A 179 -0.67 25.82 -7.70
C LEU A 179 -1.65 26.97 -7.44
N GLU A 180 -2.57 27.24 -8.37
CA GLU A 180 -3.62 28.27 -8.20
C GLU A 180 -4.62 27.93 -7.09
N ASN A 181 -4.91 26.63 -6.92
CA ASN A 181 -5.81 26.13 -5.88
C ASN A 181 -5.13 25.91 -4.53
N MET A 182 -3.79 25.98 -4.46
CA MET A 182 -3.04 25.96 -3.21
C MET A 182 -3.15 27.31 -2.47
N LYS A 183 -4.34 27.57 -1.94
CA LYS A 183 -4.56 28.66 -0.99
C LYS A 183 -4.30 28.16 0.42
N VAL A 184 -3.56 28.95 1.19
CA VAL A 184 -3.44 28.75 2.64
C VAL A 184 -4.86 28.81 3.22
N GLN A 185 -5.38 27.68 3.66
CA GLN A 185 -6.61 27.65 4.45
C GLN A 185 -6.23 28.13 5.86
N PHE A 186 -6.25 29.44 6.07
CA PHE A 186 -6.15 30.00 7.41
C PHE A 186 -7.43 29.61 8.16
N ASN A 187 -7.32 28.65 9.08
CA ASN A 187 -8.46 28.25 9.89
C ASN A 187 -8.67 29.30 11.00
N ASP A 188 -9.40 30.36 10.67
CA ASP A 188 -9.68 31.47 11.59
C ASP A 188 -10.33 30.96 12.88
N LYS A 189 -11.14 29.90 12.81
CA LYS A 189 -11.75 29.25 13.98
C LYS A 189 -10.70 28.71 14.95
N ASP A 190 -9.72 27.97 14.45
CA ASP A 190 -8.64 27.43 15.28
C ASP A 190 -7.74 28.56 15.80
N TYR A 191 -7.45 29.56 14.98
CA TYR A 191 -6.70 30.74 15.39
C TYR A 191 -7.38 31.48 16.56
N GLN A 192 -8.69 31.71 16.49
CA GLN A 192 -9.42 32.33 17.60
C GLN A 192 -9.42 31.44 18.85
N LEU A 193 -9.51 30.11 18.69
CA LEU A 193 -9.47 29.16 19.80
C LEU A 193 -8.09 29.17 20.50
N PHE A 194 -7.00 29.15 19.73
CA PHE A 194 -5.63 29.24 20.24
C PHE A 194 -5.39 30.60 20.93
N LYS A 195 -5.82 31.69 20.31
CA LYS A 195 -5.72 33.04 20.87
C LYS A 195 -6.47 33.17 22.20
N ALA A 196 -7.67 32.59 22.30
CA ALA A 196 -8.46 32.59 23.54
C ALA A 196 -7.74 31.82 24.66
N LYS A 197 -7.26 30.60 24.38
CA LYS A 197 -6.49 29.79 25.35
C LYS A 197 -5.19 30.46 25.79
N TYR A 198 -4.48 31.09 24.86
CA TYR A 198 -3.22 31.78 25.16
C TYR A 198 -3.45 33.01 26.06
N LYS A 199 -4.55 33.74 25.83
CA LYS A 199 -4.96 34.88 26.67
C LYS A 199 -5.35 34.44 28.08
N GLU A 200 -6.02 33.29 28.21
CA GLU A 200 -6.38 32.70 29.51
C GLU A 200 -5.16 32.24 30.31
N ALA A 201 -4.12 31.74 29.65
CA ALA A 201 -2.86 31.34 30.28
C ALA A 201 -2.06 32.55 30.81
N LEU A 202 -2.05 33.67 30.08
CA LEU A 202 -1.41 34.93 30.49
C LEU A 202 -2.15 35.65 31.64
N LEU A 203 -3.45 35.39 31.81
CA LEU A 203 -4.26 35.95 32.90
C LEU A 203 -4.19 35.12 34.19
N LYS A 204 -3.65 33.90 34.13
CA LYS A 204 -3.47 32.98 35.27
C LYS A 204 -2.02 32.93 35.78
N SER A 205 -1.10 33.69 35.19
CA SER A 205 0.29 33.90 35.61
C SER A 205 0.46 35.25 36.29
#